data_AF-A0AA36FQF8-F1
#
_entry.id   AF-A0AA36FQF8-F1
#
_cell.length_a   1.000
_cell.length_b   1.000
_cell.length_c   1.000
_cell.angle_alpha   90.00
_cell.angle_beta   90.00
_cell.angle_gamma   90.00
#
_symmetry.space_group_name_H-M   'P 1'
#
loop_
_entity.id
_entity.type
_entity.pdbx_description
1 polymer ?
#
loop_
_entity_poly.entity_id
_entity_poly.type
_entity_poly.pdbx_seq_one_letter_code
_entity_poly.pdbx_strand_id
1 'polypeptide(L)'
;MLDEDLRGFLEDFDVGGVVDGEPFLAARDMPDEIHGMGGTNSQSTGYEILVITSDAERLGIRNPKLITVGGVAFRVRDCRMIDDGAFSLASLTKAQALILAADTPAADRVFRSRTEAITRDMTPALVLRPSLETTERESFSVDRNQFELTVEIIAREDTVTGAAWDQVADLVKVAVHAVLATEDAFPEADRVQRFYIDWIEDEGDNTAGNCLVRYRFTYLCNTGDLTTGPTFY
;
A
#
# COMPACT_ATOMS: atom_id res chain seq x y z
N MET A 1 -40.90 -9.55 1.38
CA MET A 1 -39.47 -9.17 1.39
C MET A 1 -39.07 -9.21 -0.07
N LEU A 2 -38.68 -8.08 -0.66
CA LEU A 2 -38.06 -8.12 -1.98
C LEU A 2 -36.64 -8.66 -1.73
N ASP A 3 -36.28 -9.76 -2.38
CA ASP A 3 -34.87 -10.20 -2.38
C ASP A 3 -34.11 -9.15 -3.17
N GLU A 4 -33.20 -8.45 -2.49
CA GLU A 4 -32.33 -7.47 -3.10
C GLU A 4 -31.25 -8.18 -3.90
N ASP A 5 -31.13 -7.86 -5.19
CA ASP A 5 -30.12 -8.43 -6.06
C ASP A 5 -28.78 -7.70 -5.91
N LEU A 6 -28.08 -8.02 -4.82
CA LEU A 6 -26.77 -7.44 -4.50
C LEU A 6 -25.71 -7.72 -5.59
N ARG A 7 -25.83 -8.85 -6.29
CA ARG A 7 -24.89 -9.22 -7.37
C ARG A 7 -25.15 -8.38 -8.61
N GLY A 8 -26.42 -8.27 -9.02
CA GLY A 8 -26.83 -7.39 -10.11
C GLY A 8 -26.40 -5.94 -9.88
N PHE A 9 -26.48 -5.45 -8.64
CA PHE A 9 -25.96 -4.13 -8.28
C PHE A 9 -24.46 -3.96 -8.57
N LEU A 10 -23.62 -4.93 -8.20
CA LEU A 10 -22.16 -4.83 -8.40
C LEU A 10 -21.70 -5.14 -9.83
N GLU A 11 -22.48 -5.91 -10.61
CA GLU A 11 -22.17 -6.21 -12.02
C GLU A 11 -22.11 -4.95 -12.89
N ASP A 12 -22.88 -3.92 -12.54
CA ASP A 12 -22.89 -2.63 -13.25
C ASP A 12 -21.58 -1.83 -13.11
N PHE A 13 -20.72 -2.16 -12.15
CA PHE A 13 -19.50 -1.41 -11.85
C PHE A 13 -18.24 -1.94 -12.57
N ASP A 14 -18.24 -3.17 -13.09
CA ASP A 14 -17.14 -3.79 -13.86
C ASP A 14 -15.73 -3.71 -13.20
N VAL A 15 -15.64 -3.66 -11.86
CA VAL A 15 -14.35 -3.58 -11.13
C VAL A 15 -14.07 -4.78 -10.24
N GLY A 16 -14.62 -5.94 -10.62
CA GLY A 16 -14.38 -7.20 -9.94
C GLY A 16 -12.90 -7.52 -9.69
N GLY A 17 -12.67 -8.47 -8.80
CA GLY A 17 -11.32 -8.84 -8.39
C GLY A 17 -11.10 -10.35 -8.38
N VAL A 18 -9.88 -10.72 -8.02
CA VAL A 18 -9.46 -12.11 -7.86
C VAL A 18 -8.78 -12.26 -6.50
N VAL A 19 -9.16 -13.32 -5.77
CA VAL A 19 -8.51 -13.77 -4.54
C VAL A 19 -8.17 -15.24 -4.69
N ASP A 20 -6.89 -15.60 -4.59
CA ASP A 20 -6.42 -17.00 -4.77
C ASP A 20 -6.90 -17.68 -6.07
N GLY A 21 -7.13 -16.91 -7.13
CA GLY A 21 -7.66 -17.42 -8.41
C GLY A 21 -9.20 -17.48 -8.48
N GLU A 22 -9.90 -17.20 -7.38
CA GLU A 22 -11.36 -17.09 -7.36
C GLU A 22 -11.83 -15.66 -7.65
N PRO A 23 -12.73 -15.46 -8.62
CA PRO A 23 -13.27 -14.15 -8.91
C PRO A 23 -14.29 -13.71 -7.86
N PHE A 24 -14.38 -12.40 -7.65
CA PHE A 24 -15.43 -11.79 -6.84
C PHE A 24 -15.91 -10.49 -7.47
N LEU A 25 -17.18 -10.15 -7.19
CA LEU A 25 -17.74 -8.87 -7.60
C LEU A 25 -17.36 -7.81 -6.57
N ALA A 26 -16.92 -6.67 -7.08
CA ALA A 26 -16.62 -5.51 -6.28
C ALA A 26 -17.00 -4.28 -7.08
N ALA A 27 -17.61 -3.31 -6.41
CA ALA A 27 -17.58 -1.95 -6.88
C ALA A 27 -16.33 -1.32 -6.28
N ARG A 28 -15.41 -0.88 -7.14
CA ARG A 28 -14.34 0.00 -6.70
C ARG A 28 -14.97 1.33 -6.36
N ASP A 29 -14.71 1.85 -5.17
CA ASP A 29 -15.06 3.24 -4.92
C ASP A 29 -14.20 4.12 -5.84
N MET A 30 -14.88 5.06 -6.48
CA MET A 30 -14.35 5.91 -7.54
C MET A 30 -13.19 6.77 -7.01
N PRO A 31 -12.22 7.14 -7.86
CA PRO A 31 -11.72 8.49 -7.76
C PRO A 31 -12.88 9.46 -8.03
N ASP A 32 -13.27 10.28 -7.05
CA ASP A 32 -14.51 11.10 -7.04
C ASP A 32 -14.73 11.95 -8.32
N GLU A 33 -13.68 12.22 -9.10
CA GLU A 33 -13.76 12.79 -10.45
C GLU A 33 -12.56 12.37 -11.34
N ILE A 34 -12.80 12.17 -12.65
CA ILE A 34 -11.75 12.24 -13.68
C ILE A 34 -11.68 13.70 -14.14
N HIS A 35 -10.66 14.42 -13.70
CA HIS A 35 -10.39 15.75 -14.23
C HIS A 35 -9.27 15.71 -15.26
N GLY A 36 -9.59 16.11 -16.50
CA GLY A 36 -8.58 16.44 -17.50
C GLY A 36 -7.94 17.78 -17.14
N MET A 37 -6.69 17.77 -16.68
CA MET A 37 -5.95 18.98 -16.33
C MET A 37 -4.70 19.10 -17.19
N GLY A 38 -4.67 20.08 -18.10
CA GLY A 38 -3.47 20.42 -18.87
C GLY A 38 -2.88 19.31 -19.75
N GLY A 39 -3.64 18.23 -20.02
CA GLY A 39 -3.17 17.06 -20.77
C GLY A 39 -2.82 15.83 -19.91
N THR A 40 -2.96 15.90 -18.59
CA THR A 40 -2.73 14.77 -17.66
C THR A 40 -4.02 14.44 -16.89
N ASN A 41 -4.32 13.15 -16.74
CA ASN A 41 -5.47 12.66 -15.98
C ASN A 41 -5.06 12.41 -14.52
N SER A 42 -5.79 12.96 -13.56
CA SER A 42 -5.59 12.68 -12.11
C SER A 42 -6.75 11.81 -11.58
N GLN A 43 -6.45 10.87 -10.67
CA GLN A 43 -7.39 9.94 -10.03
C GLN A 43 -7.14 9.92 -8.50
N SER A 44 -8.21 9.88 -7.69
CA SER A 44 -8.19 9.59 -6.25
C SER A 44 -7.65 8.19 -5.89
N THR A 45 -7.29 8.03 -4.62
CA THR A 45 -6.21 7.15 -4.15
C THR A 45 -6.51 6.37 -2.87
N GLY A 46 -7.64 6.64 -2.20
CA GLY A 46 -8.23 5.74 -1.22
C GLY A 46 -8.89 4.56 -1.93
N TYR A 47 -8.25 3.38 -1.90
CA TYR A 47 -8.84 2.19 -2.47
C TYR A 47 -9.70 1.52 -1.41
N GLU A 48 -10.98 1.89 -1.37
CA GLU A 48 -12.00 1.06 -0.77
C GLU A 48 -12.71 0.29 -1.88
N ILE A 49 -12.96 -0.98 -1.62
CA ILE A 49 -13.86 -1.77 -2.45
C ILE A 49 -15.09 -2.10 -1.64
N LEU A 50 -16.24 -1.94 -2.27
CA LEU A 50 -17.50 -2.44 -1.79
C LEU A 50 -17.66 -3.87 -2.32
N VAL A 51 -17.75 -4.83 -1.40
CA VAL A 51 -17.90 -6.25 -1.69
C VAL A 51 -19.11 -6.80 -0.96
N ILE A 52 -19.72 -7.86 -1.49
CA ILE A 52 -20.79 -8.56 -0.78
C ILE A 52 -20.17 -9.22 0.46
N THR A 53 -20.75 -9.01 1.64
CA THR A 53 -20.19 -9.51 2.92
C THR A 53 -19.98 -11.01 2.90
N SER A 54 -20.95 -11.77 2.37
CA SER A 54 -20.83 -13.23 2.29
C SER A 54 -19.68 -13.68 1.38
N ASP A 55 -19.38 -12.94 0.31
CA ASP A 55 -18.22 -13.22 -0.54
C ASP A 55 -16.91 -12.82 0.16
N ALA A 56 -16.89 -11.71 0.89
CA ALA A 56 -15.75 -11.29 1.69
C ALA A 56 -15.39 -12.33 2.78
N GLU A 57 -16.40 -12.86 3.47
CA GLU A 57 -16.23 -13.92 4.47
C GLU A 57 -15.73 -15.23 3.84
N ARG A 58 -16.36 -15.65 2.73
CA ARG A 58 -16.03 -16.88 2.01
C ARG A 58 -14.61 -16.87 1.46
N LEU A 59 -14.18 -15.74 0.89
CA LEU A 59 -12.85 -15.57 0.27
C LEU A 59 -11.78 -15.09 1.26
N GLY A 60 -12.18 -14.78 2.49
CA GLY A 60 -11.28 -14.25 3.51
C GLY A 60 -10.70 -12.88 3.15
N ILE A 61 -11.50 -12.00 2.54
CA ILE A 61 -11.15 -10.60 2.26
C ILE A 61 -11.12 -9.83 3.59
N ARG A 62 -10.03 -10.01 4.33
CA ARG A 62 -9.74 -9.33 5.60
C ARG A 62 -8.23 -9.17 5.74
N ASN A 63 -7.79 -8.31 6.64
CA ASN A 63 -6.36 -8.19 6.93
C ASN A 63 -5.77 -9.56 7.31
N PRO A 64 -4.63 -10.00 6.73
CA PRO A 64 -3.72 -9.31 5.79
C PRO A 64 -3.84 -9.73 4.31
N LYS A 65 -5.00 -10.21 3.83
CA LYS A 65 -5.18 -10.88 2.54
C LYS A 65 -4.66 -10.07 1.35
N LEU A 66 -3.99 -10.73 0.40
CA LEU A 66 -3.68 -10.16 -0.91
C LEU A 66 -4.83 -10.40 -1.88
N ILE A 67 -5.22 -9.37 -2.61
CA ILE A 67 -6.27 -9.40 -3.62
C ILE A 67 -5.82 -8.64 -4.86
N THR A 68 -6.37 -9.01 -6.01
CA THR A 68 -6.20 -8.24 -7.24
C THR A 68 -7.53 -7.59 -7.59
N VAL A 69 -7.55 -6.27 -7.79
CA VAL A 69 -8.75 -5.51 -8.17
C VAL A 69 -8.41 -4.72 -9.43
N GLY A 70 -9.19 -4.88 -10.50
CA GLY A 70 -8.90 -4.23 -11.78
C GLY A 70 -7.48 -4.50 -12.31
N GLY A 71 -6.94 -5.71 -12.08
CA GLY A 71 -5.59 -6.10 -12.48
C GLY A 71 -4.44 -5.58 -11.59
N VAL A 72 -4.75 -4.79 -10.55
CA VAL A 72 -3.74 -4.24 -9.62
C VAL A 72 -3.77 -5.01 -8.30
N ALA A 73 -2.60 -5.39 -7.80
CA ALA A 73 -2.46 -6.09 -6.53
C ALA A 73 -2.53 -5.13 -5.34
N PHE A 74 -3.30 -5.53 -4.33
CA PHE A 74 -3.50 -4.81 -3.09
C PHE A 74 -3.44 -5.75 -1.88
N ARG A 75 -3.09 -5.20 -0.72
CA ARG A 75 -3.24 -5.87 0.57
C ARG A 75 -4.44 -5.29 1.30
N VAL A 76 -5.37 -6.15 1.71
CA VAL A 76 -6.50 -5.80 2.56
C VAL A 76 -5.98 -5.40 3.93
N ARG A 77 -6.42 -4.24 4.39
CA ARG A 77 -5.97 -3.64 5.65
C ARG A 77 -7.04 -3.68 6.71
N ASP A 78 -8.28 -3.49 6.31
CA ASP A 78 -9.46 -3.64 7.14
C ASP A 78 -10.64 -4.06 6.26
N CYS A 79 -11.65 -4.67 6.86
CA CYS A 79 -12.90 -4.99 6.20
C CYS A 79 -14.04 -4.79 7.19
N ARG A 80 -14.86 -3.77 6.97
CA ARG A 80 -15.99 -3.42 7.83
C ARG A 80 -17.30 -3.77 7.14
N MET A 81 -18.18 -4.48 7.84
CA MET A 81 -19.56 -4.65 7.38
C MET A 81 -20.28 -3.30 7.42
N ILE A 82 -21.07 -3.05 6.40
CA ILE A 82 -21.99 -1.92 6.28
C ILE A 82 -23.36 -2.44 5.83
N ASP A 83 -24.33 -1.53 5.77
CA ASP A 83 -25.65 -1.78 5.19
C ASP A 83 -26.31 -3.08 5.66
N ASP A 84 -26.67 -3.14 6.94
CA ASP A 84 -27.28 -4.30 7.61
C ASP A 84 -26.55 -5.65 7.42
N GLY A 85 -25.28 -5.62 7.01
CA GLY A 85 -24.45 -6.79 6.74
C GLY A 85 -24.51 -7.29 5.30
N ALA A 86 -25.22 -6.62 4.40
CA ALA A 86 -25.28 -6.96 2.98
C ALA A 86 -23.93 -6.73 2.28
N PHE A 87 -23.29 -5.59 2.56
CA PHE A 87 -22.00 -5.21 1.99
C PHE A 87 -20.92 -5.03 3.05
N SER A 88 -19.67 -5.12 2.60
CA SER A 88 -18.49 -4.77 3.38
C SER A 88 -17.61 -3.82 2.60
N LEU A 89 -17.06 -2.82 3.28
CA LEU A 89 -16.02 -1.94 2.76
C LEU A 89 -14.66 -2.48 3.18
N ALA A 90 -13.84 -2.88 2.20
CA ALA A 90 -12.47 -3.31 2.43
C ALA A 90 -11.49 -2.22 2.03
N SER A 91 -10.69 -1.74 2.98
CA SER A 91 -9.65 -0.75 2.71
C SER A 91 -8.35 -1.41 2.29
N LEU A 92 -7.68 -0.88 1.28
CA LEU A 92 -6.57 -1.53 0.57
C LEU A 92 -5.26 -0.71 0.62
N THR A 93 -4.11 -1.39 0.52
CA THR A 93 -2.77 -0.75 0.43
C THR A 93 -1.92 -1.32 -0.71
N LYS A 94 -1.44 -0.44 -1.61
CA LYS A 94 -0.71 -0.83 -2.83
C LYS A 94 0.77 -1.13 -2.58
N ALA A 95 1.50 -0.21 -1.95
CA ALA A 95 2.94 -0.38 -1.76
C ALA A 95 3.31 -1.58 -0.90
N GLN A 96 2.51 -1.89 0.13
CA GLN A 96 2.71 -3.09 0.94
C GLN A 96 2.53 -4.36 0.09
N ALA A 97 1.56 -4.36 -0.84
CA ALA A 97 1.36 -5.47 -1.78
C ALA A 97 2.51 -5.60 -2.78
N LEU A 98 2.99 -4.47 -3.33
CA LEU A 98 4.16 -4.46 -4.24
C LEU A 98 5.40 -5.03 -3.54
N ILE A 99 5.66 -4.63 -2.29
CA ILE A 99 6.80 -5.13 -1.51
C ILE A 99 6.64 -6.62 -1.16
N LEU A 100 5.43 -7.07 -0.80
CA LEU A 100 5.16 -8.50 -0.59
C LEU A 100 5.40 -9.32 -1.86
N ALA A 101 5.03 -8.78 -3.03
CA ALA A 101 5.25 -9.43 -4.32
C ALA A 101 6.72 -9.42 -4.76
N ALA A 102 7.57 -8.61 -4.13
CA ALA A 102 9.00 -8.53 -4.45
C ALA A 102 9.84 -9.71 -3.93
N ASP A 103 9.21 -10.66 -3.21
CA ASP A 103 9.84 -11.86 -2.64
C ASP A 103 11.15 -11.57 -1.89
N THR A 104 11.12 -10.54 -1.04
CA THR A 104 12.28 -10.14 -0.25
C THR A 104 12.57 -11.15 0.87
N PRO A 105 13.78 -11.17 1.44
CA PRO A 105 14.09 -11.97 2.64
C PRO A 105 13.13 -11.74 3.83
N ALA A 106 12.43 -10.61 3.88
CA ALA A 106 11.43 -10.33 4.91
C ALA A 106 10.11 -11.09 4.71
N ALA A 107 9.89 -11.71 3.54
CA ALA A 107 8.70 -12.47 3.19
C ALA A 107 7.41 -11.70 3.53
N ASP A 108 6.55 -12.26 4.39
CA ASP A 108 5.28 -11.68 4.82
C ASP A 108 5.38 -10.65 5.95
N ARG A 109 6.58 -10.46 6.53
CA ARG A 109 6.88 -9.57 7.68
C ARG A 109 7.04 -8.12 7.25
N VAL A 110 6.12 -7.68 6.40
CA VAL A 110 5.96 -6.31 5.94
C VAL A 110 4.79 -5.72 6.69
N PHE A 111 5.04 -4.75 7.55
CA PHE A 111 4.05 -4.13 8.41
C PHE A 111 3.84 -2.67 8.05
N ARG A 112 2.65 -2.16 8.33
CA ARG A 112 2.35 -0.73 8.24
C ARG A 112 2.25 -0.15 9.64
N SER A 113 2.99 0.93 9.91
CA SER A 113 2.94 1.72 11.14
C SER A 113 2.95 0.89 12.43
N ARG A 114 3.61 -0.27 12.41
CA ARG A 114 3.70 -1.14 13.58
C ARG A 114 4.42 -0.40 14.70
N THR A 115 3.80 -0.40 15.87
CA THR A 115 4.33 0.18 17.11
C THR A 115 4.83 -0.90 18.07
N GLU A 116 4.32 -2.13 17.94
CA GLU A 116 4.83 -3.30 18.66
C GLU A 116 6.25 -3.63 18.22
N ALA A 117 7.09 -4.01 19.20
CA ALA A 117 8.45 -4.44 18.94
C ALA A 117 8.49 -5.60 17.93
N ILE A 118 9.51 -5.57 17.07
CA ILE A 118 9.90 -6.69 16.21
C ILE A 118 10.81 -7.59 17.02
N THR A 119 10.44 -8.86 17.15
CA THR A 119 11.26 -9.86 17.86
C THR A 119 12.36 -10.39 16.95
N ARG A 120 13.37 -11.06 17.53
CA ARG A 120 14.53 -11.57 16.79
C ARG A 120 14.14 -12.56 15.69
N ASP A 121 13.19 -13.43 15.96
CA ASP A 121 12.65 -14.43 15.02
C ASP A 121 11.83 -13.81 13.88
N MET A 122 11.42 -12.54 14.02
CA MET A 122 10.76 -11.79 12.95
C MET A 122 11.74 -11.09 12.01
N THR A 123 13.05 -11.10 12.28
CA THR A 123 14.03 -10.41 11.42
C THR A 123 14.47 -11.31 10.25
N PRO A 124 14.63 -10.76 9.02
CA PRO A 124 14.37 -9.36 8.65
C PRO A 124 12.87 -9.05 8.55
N ALA A 125 12.50 -7.80 8.85
CA ALA A 125 11.14 -7.26 8.76
C ALA A 125 11.15 -5.83 8.17
N LEU A 126 10.02 -5.40 7.62
CA LEU A 126 9.83 -4.01 7.17
C LEU A 126 8.70 -3.34 7.93
N VAL A 127 8.88 -2.06 8.24
CA VAL A 127 7.79 -1.19 8.71
C VAL A 127 7.67 0.03 7.80
N LEU A 128 6.52 0.15 7.15
CA LEU A 128 6.16 1.25 6.28
C LEU A 128 5.45 2.33 7.10
N ARG A 129 5.93 3.57 7.10
CA ARG A 129 5.34 4.70 7.82
C ARG A 129 5.17 5.92 6.92
N PRO A 130 3.97 6.50 6.82
CA PRO A 130 3.81 7.89 6.43
C PRO A 130 4.64 8.76 7.37
N SER A 131 5.41 9.70 6.82
CA SER A 131 6.34 10.50 7.61
C SER A 131 6.08 12.00 7.53
N LEU A 132 5.70 12.51 6.35
CA LEU A 132 5.37 13.91 6.14
C LEU A 132 4.50 14.04 4.89
N GLU A 133 3.59 14.99 4.90
CA GLU A 133 2.93 15.48 3.70
C GLU A 133 2.99 17.00 3.70
N THR A 134 3.45 17.58 2.61
CA THR A 134 3.48 19.04 2.42
C THR A 134 2.72 19.41 1.17
N THR A 135 1.95 20.49 1.29
CA THR A 135 1.09 21.00 0.22
C THR A 135 1.54 22.40 -0.16
N GLU A 136 1.75 22.62 -1.45
CA GLU A 136 2.03 23.92 -2.02
C GLU A 136 0.98 24.24 -3.08
N ARG A 137 0.49 25.48 -3.07
CA ARG A 137 -0.49 25.91 -4.07
C ARG A 137 0.17 26.03 -5.44
N GLU A 138 -0.24 25.19 -6.39
CA GLU A 138 0.23 25.24 -7.77
C GLU A 138 -0.58 26.27 -8.59
N SER A 139 -1.91 26.27 -8.43
CA SER A 139 -2.83 27.20 -9.08
C SER A 139 -4.03 27.54 -8.19
N PHE A 140 -5.07 28.18 -8.72
CA PHE A 140 -6.24 28.57 -7.93
C PHE A 140 -7.03 27.37 -7.38
N SER A 141 -7.09 26.27 -8.13
CA SER A 141 -7.87 25.08 -7.81
C SER A 141 -7.03 23.81 -7.71
N VAL A 142 -5.71 23.92 -7.84
CA VAL A 142 -4.79 22.77 -7.87
C VAL A 142 -3.65 23.01 -6.90
N ASP A 143 -3.38 22.01 -6.09
CA ASP A 143 -2.24 21.96 -5.20
C ASP A 143 -1.25 20.88 -5.67
N ARG A 144 0.03 21.15 -5.44
CA ARG A 144 1.12 20.19 -5.58
C ARG A 144 1.46 19.66 -4.19
N ASN A 145 1.46 18.35 -4.06
CA ASN A 145 1.76 17.69 -2.80
C ASN A 145 3.08 16.93 -2.89
N GLN A 146 3.76 16.87 -1.75
CA GLN A 146 4.90 15.97 -1.54
C GLN A 146 4.58 15.10 -0.33
N PHE A 147 4.36 13.81 -0.57
CA PHE A 147 4.15 12.81 0.46
C PHE A 147 5.42 11.99 0.67
N GLU A 148 5.77 11.74 1.93
CA GLU A 148 6.97 11.00 2.29
C GLU A 148 6.65 9.68 2.99
N LEU A 149 7.10 8.58 2.39
CA LEU A 149 7.08 7.24 2.97
C LEU A 149 8.45 6.89 3.54
N THR A 150 8.49 6.55 4.83
CA THR A 150 9.62 5.85 5.44
C THR A 150 9.42 4.35 5.33
N VAL A 151 10.40 3.67 4.76
CA VAL A 151 10.57 2.21 4.81
C VAL A 151 11.68 1.92 5.81
N GLU A 152 11.32 1.42 6.97
CA GLU A 152 12.27 0.94 7.98
C GLU A 152 12.50 -0.56 7.78
N ILE A 153 13.75 -0.94 7.48
CA ILE A 153 14.16 -2.34 7.32
C ILE A 153 14.94 -2.72 8.57
N ILE A 154 14.37 -3.63 9.34
CA ILE A 154 14.94 -4.13 10.59
C ILE A 154 15.58 -5.47 10.27
N ALA A 155 16.89 -5.57 10.44
CA ALA A 155 17.66 -6.75 10.08
C ALA A 155 18.63 -7.16 11.20
N ARG A 156 19.05 -8.40 11.13
CA ARG A 156 20.05 -9.01 11.99
C ARG A 156 21.04 -9.79 11.13
N GLU A 157 22.21 -10.06 11.67
CA GLU A 157 23.15 -11.02 11.10
C GLU A 157 22.43 -12.34 10.76
N ASP A 158 22.66 -12.82 9.55
CA ASP A 158 22.21 -14.13 9.13
C ASP A 158 23.21 -15.18 9.61
N THR A 159 22.82 -15.93 10.64
CA THR A 159 23.66 -16.99 11.24
C THR A 159 23.94 -18.18 10.32
N VAL A 160 23.21 -18.32 9.20
CA VAL A 160 23.42 -19.40 8.21
C VAL A 160 24.47 -18.99 7.20
N THR A 161 24.37 -17.77 6.66
CA THR A 161 25.27 -17.28 5.61
C THR A 161 26.47 -16.49 6.16
N GLY A 162 26.40 -16.03 7.41
CA GLY A 162 27.35 -15.11 8.03
C GLY A 162 27.23 -13.67 7.52
N ALA A 163 26.14 -13.34 6.82
CA ALA A 163 25.92 -11.99 6.31
C ALA A 163 25.60 -11.03 7.47
N ALA A 164 26.30 -9.91 7.52
CA ALA A 164 26.04 -8.87 8.52
C ALA A 164 24.64 -8.25 8.31
N TRP A 165 24.08 -7.63 9.35
CA TRP A 165 22.72 -7.08 9.31
C TRP A 165 22.52 -6.07 8.18
N ASP A 166 23.54 -5.27 7.87
CA ASP A 166 23.52 -4.25 6.81
C ASP A 166 23.48 -4.90 5.42
N GLN A 167 24.17 -6.03 5.23
CA GLN A 167 24.12 -6.84 4.00
C GLN A 167 22.74 -7.48 3.81
N VAL A 168 22.13 -8.00 4.88
CA VAL A 168 20.76 -8.55 4.84
C VAL A 168 19.75 -7.43 4.50
N ALA A 169 19.89 -6.27 5.14
CA ALA A 169 19.05 -5.11 4.85
C ALA A 169 19.26 -4.56 3.43
N ASP A 170 20.48 -4.63 2.88
CA ASP A 170 20.79 -4.20 1.51
C ASP A 170 20.00 -4.99 0.46
N LEU A 171 19.92 -6.31 0.61
CA LEU A 171 19.12 -7.18 -0.28
C LEU A 171 17.64 -6.79 -0.26
N VAL A 172 17.07 -6.60 0.94
CA VAL A 172 15.68 -6.16 1.11
C VAL A 172 15.47 -4.78 0.48
N LYS A 173 16.38 -3.83 0.74
CA LYS A 173 16.34 -2.46 0.23
C LYS A 173 16.32 -2.43 -1.29
N VAL A 174 17.19 -3.20 -1.95
CA VAL A 174 17.27 -3.25 -3.42
C VAL A 174 15.97 -3.76 -4.03
N ALA A 175 15.42 -4.84 -3.47
CA ALA A 175 14.15 -5.40 -3.94
C ALA A 175 12.96 -4.44 -3.73
N VAL A 176 12.88 -3.80 -2.56
CA VAL A 176 11.88 -2.75 -2.29
C VAL A 176 12.01 -1.58 -3.25
N HIS A 177 13.24 -1.11 -3.48
CA HIS A 177 13.48 0.00 -4.40
C HIS A 177 13.01 -0.32 -5.81
N ALA A 178 13.30 -1.53 -6.30
CA ALA A 178 12.90 -1.98 -7.62
C ALA A 178 11.38 -1.89 -7.81
N VAL A 179 10.59 -2.39 -6.86
CA VAL A 179 9.12 -2.37 -6.98
C VAL A 179 8.50 -1.00 -6.75
N LEU A 180 9.05 -0.19 -5.84
CA LEU A 180 8.52 1.16 -5.58
C LEU A 180 8.88 2.17 -6.68
N ALA A 181 10.01 1.97 -7.37
CA ALA A 181 10.49 2.83 -8.45
C ALA A 181 10.14 2.29 -9.85
N THR A 182 9.38 1.20 -9.94
CA THR A 182 8.88 0.68 -11.21
C THR A 182 7.96 1.71 -11.87
N GLU A 183 8.09 1.87 -13.19
CA GLU A 183 7.20 2.73 -13.98
C GLU A 183 5.74 2.28 -13.78
N ASP A 184 4.82 3.23 -13.63
CA ASP A 184 3.40 2.98 -13.36
C ASP A 184 3.09 2.22 -12.05
N ALA A 185 4.07 2.03 -11.15
CA ALA A 185 3.81 1.49 -9.81
C ALA A 185 2.84 2.38 -9.02
N PHE A 186 2.86 3.70 -9.29
CA PHE A 186 1.99 4.71 -8.69
C PHE A 186 1.60 5.71 -9.79
N PRO A 187 0.64 5.39 -10.67
CA PRO A 187 0.24 6.28 -11.77
C PRO A 187 -0.31 7.62 -11.28
N GLU A 188 -0.78 7.69 -10.03
CA GLU A 188 -1.19 8.91 -9.35
C GLU A 188 -0.02 9.85 -8.98
N ALA A 189 1.22 9.34 -8.98
CA ALA A 189 2.41 10.09 -8.63
C ALA A 189 3.14 10.51 -9.90
N ASP A 190 3.27 11.82 -10.12
CA ASP A 190 4.12 12.39 -11.17
C ASP A 190 5.59 11.96 -11.01
N ARG A 191 6.01 11.71 -9.75
CA ARG A 191 7.36 11.30 -9.42
C ARG A 191 7.41 10.51 -8.13
N VAL A 192 8.15 9.40 -8.15
CA VAL A 192 8.60 8.68 -6.96
C VAL A 192 10.11 8.79 -6.86
N GLN A 193 10.63 9.28 -5.74
CA GLN A 193 12.07 9.49 -5.56
C GLN A 193 12.52 9.02 -4.18
N ARG A 194 13.55 8.17 -4.14
CA ARG A 194 14.36 7.99 -2.92
C ARG A 194 15.16 9.26 -2.66
N PHE A 195 15.00 9.89 -1.49
CA PHE A 195 15.68 11.14 -1.17
C PHE A 195 16.51 11.08 0.12
N TYR A 196 16.34 10.03 0.93
CA TYR A 196 17.10 9.86 2.16
C TYR A 196 17.33 8.38 2.46
N ILE A 197 18.50 8.08 3.03
CA ILE A 197 18.83 6.78 3.59
C ILE A 197 19.67 6.97 4.84
N ASP A 198 19.41 6.17 5.87
CA ASP A 198 20.21 6.10 7.08
C ASP A 198 20.39 4.66 7.54
N TRP A 199 21.50 4.41 8.25
CA TRP A 199 21.87 3.10 8.78
C TRP A 199 22.15 3.27 10.26
N ILE A 200 21.23 2.75 11.07
CA ILE A 200 21.24 2.94 12.52
C ILE A 200 21.48 1.59 13.17
N GLU A 201 22.58 1.47 13.90
CA GLU A 201 22.89 0.27 14.66
C GLU A 201 22.07 0.25 15.97
N ASP A 202 21.47 -0.89 16.32
CA ASP A 202 20.51 -0.99 17.42
C ASP A 202 21.09 -1.70 18.67
N GLU A 203 22.02 -2.63 18.47
CA GLU A 203 22.67 -3.40 19.55
C GLU A 203 24.19 -3.11 19.61
N GLY A 204 24.75 -2.92 20.81
CA GLY A 204 26.18 -2.68 21.00
C GLY A 204 27.10 -3.87 20.72
N ASP A 205 26.55 -5.00 20.25
CA ASP A 205 27.28 -6.16 19.73
C ASP A 205 27.32 -6.20 18.19
N ASN A 206 26.83 -5.15 17.51
CA ASN A 206 26.78 -5.02 16.06
C ASN A 206 25.96 -6.09 15.32
N THR A 207 25.14 -6.89 16.01
CA THR A 207 24.42 -7.99 15.35
C THR A 207 23.09 -7.57 14.72
N ALA A 208 22.53 -6.43 15.09
CA ALA A 208 21.26 -5.92 14.54
C ALA A 208 21.29 -4.42 14.26
N GLY A 209 20.48 -4.01 13.29
CA GLY A 209 20.34 -2.61 12.91
C GLY A 209 19.16 -2.36 11.99
N ASN A 210 18.93 -1.07 11.76
CA ASN A 210 17.82 -0.52 11.01
C ASN A 210 18.35 0.26 9.81
N CYS A 211 17.94 -0.12 8.61
CA CYS A 211 18.11 0.68 7.41
C CYS A 211 16.82 1.48 7.16
N LEU A 212 16.87 2.79 7.35
CA LEU A 212 15.75 3.68 7.04
C LEU A 212 15.92 4.23 5.63
N VAL A 213 14.92 4.01 4.77
CA VAL A 213 14.87 4.58 3.42
C VAL A 213 13.64 5.47 3.32
N ARG A 214 13.79 6.72 2.88
CA ARG A 214 12.62 7.59 2.63
C ARG A 214 12.42 7.84 1.15
N TYR A 215 11.18 7.64 0.73
CA TYR A 215 10.68 7.92 -0.59
C TYR A 215 9.76 9.13 -0.53
N ARG A 216 9.90 10.02 -1.50
CA ARG A 216 9.02 11.16 -1.72
C ARG A 216 8.23 10.90 -2.99
N PHE A 217 6.92 11.05 -2.85
CA PHE A 217 5.95 11.01 -3.92
C PHE A 217 5.51 12.44 -4.21
N THR A 218 5.50 12.84 -5.47
CA THR A 218 4.99 14.14 -5.91
C THR A 218 3.77 13.91 -6.80
N TYR A 219 2.70 14.63 -6.53
CA TYR A 219 1.41 14.51 -7.23
C TYR A 219 0.64 15.82 -7.15
N LEU A 220 -0.36 15.96 -8.03
CA LEU A 220 -1.29 17.08 -8.05
C LEU A 220 -2.68 16.63 -7.53
N CYS A 221 -3.27 17.46 -6.67
CA CYS A 221 -4.67 17.31 -6.22
C CYS A 221 -5.45 18.61 -6.44
N ASN A 222 -6.78 18.54 -6.38
CA ASN A 222 -7.58 19.77 -6.26
C ASN A 222 -7.44 20.35 -4.86
N THR A 223 -7.41 21.68 -4.72
CA THR A 223 -7.18 22.36 -3.41
C THR A 223 -8.22 22.00 -2.33
N GLY A 224 -9.41 21.55 -2.71
CA GLY A 224 -10.45 21.09 -1.78
C GLY A 224 -10.52 19.57 -1.61
N ASP A 225 -9.70 18.83 -2.35
CA ASP A 225 -9.75 17.37 -2.40
C ASP A 225 -8.52 16.78 -1.69
N LEU A 226 -8.79 16.13 -0.56
CA LEU A 226 -7.79 15.43 0.25
C LEU A 226 -7.76 13.91 -0.05
N THR A 227 -8.53 13.45 -1.04
CA THR A 227 -8.66 12.04 -1.40
C THR A 227 -7.72 11.62 -2.53
N THR A 228 -7.02 12.58 -3.14
CA THR A 228 -6.08 12.42 -4.25
C THR A 228 -4.62 12.51 -3.77
N GLY A 229 -3.87 11.40 -3.83
CA GLY A 229 -2.43 11.29 -3.51
C GLY A 229 -1.97 9.87 -3.08
N PRO A 230 -0.79 9.35 -3.47
CA PRO A 230 -0.31 8.00 -3.16
C PRO A 230 -0.47 7.69 -1.69
N THR A 231 -1.48 6.89 -1.40
CA THR A 231 -1.97 6.79 -0.04
C THR A 231 -1.46 5.53 0.62
N PHE A 232 -0.95 5.75 1.82
CA PHE A 232 -0.53 4.72 2.74
C PHE A 232 -1.37 4.86 4.01
N TYR A 233 -2.71 4.86 3.88
CA TYR A 233 -3.67 4.78 5.00
C TYR A 233 -3.93 3.35 5.45
#